data_AF-A0A4R4C9R9-F1
#
_entry.id   AF-A0A4R4C9R9-F1
#
_cell.length_a   1.000
_cell.length_b   1.000
_cell.length_c   1.000
_cell.angle_alpha   90.00
_cell.angle_beta   90.00
_cell.angle_gamma   90.00
#
_symmetry.space_group_name_H-M   'P 1'
#
loop_
_entity.id
_entity.type
_entity.pdbx_description
1 polymer ?
#
loop_
_entity_poly.entity_id
_entity_poly.type
_entity_poly.pdbx_seq_one_letter_code
_entity_poly.pdbx_strand_id
1 'polypeptide(L)'
;MTLPASPPMSMSQIATELGRTLPLSLLDSWVLALAGKSGAPVSFSDLLGKTGRFDGALSGQGSGSPIFVNFPASTPFFDIALVSLVQDATPHTVLTTSAASAYWSGNIKAINNTTGVSVVMPKFSATQWVASAAPANLIRSGHTDSFTILPSA
;
A
#
# COMPACT_ATOMS: atom_id res chain seq x y z
N MET A 1 5.38 8.06 2.93
CA MET A 1 5.47 8.93 4.14
C MET A 1 4.03 9.21 4.58
N THR A 2 3.75 10.05 5.58
CA THR A 2 2.38 10.55 5.82
C THR A 2 2.26 11.99 5.37
N LEU A 3 1.09 12.38 4.86
CA LEU A 3 0.81 13.77 4.54
C LEU A 3 0.97 14.65 5.79
N PRO A 4 1.37 15.92 5.64
CA PRO A 4 1.50 16.85 6.76
C PRO A 4 0.25 16.82 7.65
N ALA A 5 0.46 16.82 8.97
CA ALA A 5 -0.64 16.86 9.94
C ALA A 5 -1.25 18.27 10.10
N SER A 6 -0.59 19.29 9.52
CA SER A 6 -1.09 20.67 9.47
C SER A 6 -0.73 21.34 8.14
N PRO A 7 -1.48 22.37 7.70
CA PRO A 7 -1.14 23.15 6.51
C PRO A 7 0.22 23.86 6.65
N PRO A 8 0.86 24.23 5.52
CA PRO A 8 0.39 24.07 4.14
C PRO A 8 0.65 22.66 3.57
N MET A 9 -0.26 22.19 2.72
CA MET A 9 -0.11 20.95 1.93
C MET A 9 -0.26 21.29 0.44
N SER A 10 0.60 20.71 -0.40
CA SER A 10 0.56 20.88 -1.85
C SER A 10 0.00 19.67 -2.58
N MET A 11 -0.53 19.87 -3.78
CA MET A 11 -0.96 18.78 -4.67
C MET A 11 0.18 17.82 -5.03
N SER A 12 1.41 18.31 -5.10
CA SER A 12 2.60 17.48 -5.38
C SER A 12 2.88 16.47 -4.26
N GLN A 13 2.62 16.83 -3.01
CA GLN A 13 2.74 15.93 -1.87
C GLN A 13 1.64 14.87 -1.89
N ILE A 14 0.40 15.24 -2.21
CA ILE A 14 -0.71 14.29 -2.39
C ILE A 14 -0.39 13.29 -3.50
N ALA A 15 0.10 13.78 -4.64
CA ALA A 15 0.51 12.91 -5.76
C ALA A 15 1.62 11.93 -5.34
N THR A 16 2.62 12.40 -4.59
CA THR A 16 3.72 11.57 -4.10
C THR A 16 3.25 10.46 -3.15
N GLU A 17 2.34 10.76 -2.22
CA GLU A 17 1.77 9.77 -1.29
C GLU A 17 0.80 8.79 -1.94
N LEU A 18 0.33 9.12 -3.14
CA LEU A 18 -0.43 8.21 -3.99
C LEU A 18 0.44 7.52 -5.05
N GLY A 19 1.74 7.81 -5.11
CA GLY A 19 2.62 7.27 -6.15
C GLY A 19 2.25 7.70 -7.57
N ARG A 20 1.62 8.88 -7.72
CA ARG A 20 1.18 9.45 -8.98
C ARG A 20 1.98 10.71 -9.35
N THR A 21 1.88 11.09 -10.62
CA THR A 21 2.37 12.36 -11.14
C THR A 21 1.22 13.34 -11.35
N LEU A 22 1.55 14.63 -11.47
CA LEU A 22 0.59 15.66 -11.85
C LEU A 22 0.26 15.58 -13.35
N PRO A 23 -0.92 16.06 -13.80
CA PRO A 23 -1.97 16.71 -13.01
C PRO A 23 -2.78 15.72 -12.15
N LEU A 24 -3.17 16.16 -10.96
CA LEU A 24 -4.04 15.44 -10.04
C LEU A 24 -5.21 16.35 -9.65
N SER A 25 -6.41 15.81 -9.53
CA SER A 25 -7.61 16.53 -9.10
C SER A 25 -8.03 16.09 -7.70
N LEU A 26 -8.62 16.99 -6.91
CA LEU A 26 -9.25 16.62 -5.63
C LEU A 26 -10.49 15.71 -5.81
N LEU A 27 -11.03 15.66 -7.03
CA LEU A 27 -12.14 14.78 -7.41
C LEU A 27 -11.65 13.43 -7.95
N ASP A 28 -10.34 13.19 -7.98
CA ASP A 28 -9.78 11.89 -8.36
C ASP A 28 -10.16 10.83 -7.32
N SER A 29 -10.54 9.63 -7.80
CA SER A 29 -11.01 8.56 -6.91
C SER A 29 -9.96 8.12 -5.88
N TRP A 30 -8.67 8.26 -6.17
CA TRP A 30 -7.61 7.93 -5.22
C TRP A 30 -7.50 8.99 -4.13
N VAL A 31 -7.72 10.25 -4.48
CA VAL A 31 -7.72 11.36 -3.52
C VAL A 31 -8.96 11.29 -2.62
N LEU A 32 -10.12 10.98 -3.21
CA LEU A 32 -11.36 10.69 -2.48
C LEU A 32 -11.16 9.55 -1.49
N ALA A 33 -10.56 8.44 -1.94
CA ALA A 33 -10.26 7.31 -1.08
C ALA A 33 -9.31 7.67 0.06
N LEU A 34 -8.25 8.44 -0.23
CA LEU A 34 -7.29 8.92 0.77
C LEU A 34 -7.94 9.83 1.82
N ALA A 35 -8.89 10.67 1.39
CA ALA A 35 -9.69 11.52 2.26
C ALA A 35 -10.72 10.73 3.08
N GLY A 36 -10.91 9.43 2.83
CA GLY A 36 -11.97 8.63 3.45
C GLY A 36 -13.37 9.08 3.02
N LYS A 37 -13.52 9.47 1.75
CA LYS A 37 -14.78 9.97 1.19
C LYS A 37 -15.15 9.22 -0.08
N SER A 38 -16.45 9.01 -0.29
CA SER A 38 -17.00 8.44 -1.52
C SER A 38 -17.37 9.49 -2.58
N GLY A 39 -17.30 10.78 -2.23
CA GLY A 39 -17.69 11.88 -3.10
C GLY A 39 -17.24 13.26 -2.60
N ALA A 40 -17.53 14.27 -3.42
CA ALA A 40 -17.22 15.68 -3.12
C ALA A 40 -18.14 16.26 -2.02
N PRO A 41 -17.72 17.34 -1.34
CA PRO A 41 -16.43 18.02 -1.48
C PRO A 41 -15.30 17.35 -0.67
N VAL A 42 -14.11 17.35 -1.26
CA VAL A 42 -12.84 17.07 -0.59
C VAL A 42 -12.08 18.38 -0.42
N SER A 43 -11.54 18.62 0.76
CA SER A 43 -10.64 19.72 1.05
C SER A 43 -9.28 19.18 1.52
N PHE A 44 -8.26 20.05 1.55
CA PHE A 44 -6.94 19.68 2.07
C PHE A 44 -6.96 19.24 3.54
N SER A 45 -7.92 19.72 4.34
CA SER A 45 -8.04 19.31 5.75
C SER A 45 -8.43 17.84 5.90
N ASP A 46 -9.17 17.27 4.94
CA ASP A 46 -9.55 15.86 4.96
C ASP A 46 -8.34 14.92 4.73
N LEU A 47 -7.26 15.45 4.14
CA LEU A 47 -6.07 14.70 3.75
C LEU A 47 -4.94 14.81 4.79
N LEU A 48 -5.07 15.66 5.80
CA LEU A 48 -4.03 15.86 6.81
C LEU A 48 -3.72 14.56 7.56
N GLY A 49 -2.44 14.23 7.67
CA GLY A 49 -1.98 13.02 8.35
C GLY A 49 -2.35 11.70 7.65
N LYS A 50 -3.00 11.73 6.49
CA LYS A 50 -3.36 10.53 5.73
C LYS A 50 -2.18 10.01 4.92
N THR A 51 -2.19 8.72 4.61
CA THR A 51 -1.23 8.13 3.68
C THR A 51 -1.88 7.00 2.91
N GLY A 52 -1.58 6.88 1.62
CA GLY A 52 -1.92 5.73 0.79
C GLY A 52 -0.67 4.94 0.42
N ARG A 53 0.43 5.13 1.15
CA ARG A 53 1.74 4.59 0.78
C ARG A 53 2.55 4.18 2.00
N PHE A 54 3.14 3.00 1.90
CA PHE A 54 4.18 2.55 2.82
C PHE A 54 5.53 2.57 2.12
N ASP A 55 6.54 3.08 2.82
CA ASP A 55 7.95 2.88 2.48
C ASP A 55 8.66 2.47 3.76
N GLY A 56 9.38 1.34 3.75
CA GLY A 56 10.06 0.88 4.95
C GLY A 56 10.87 -0.39 4.75
N ALA A 57 11.77 -0.64 5.68
CA ALA A 57 12.57 -1.87 5.70
C ALA A 57 11.81 -2.97 6.43
N LEU A 58 11.60 -4.11 5.78
CA LEU A 58 10.93 -5.28 6.35
C LEU A 58 11.83 -6.51 6.25
N SER A 59 11.80 -7.35 7.28
CA SER A 59 12.62 -8.56 7.32
C SER A 59 11.81 -9.77 6.90
N GLY A 60 12.28 -10.47 5.86
CA GLY A 60 11.67 -11.69 5.37
C GLY A 60 11.80 -12.83 6.38
N GLN A 61 10.69 -13.47 6.67
CA GLN A 61 10.54 -14.58 7.61
C GLN A 61 10.01 -15.83 6.91
N GLY A 62 10.19 -17.00 7.54
CA GLY A 62 9.81 -18.31 7.02
C GLY A 62 10.99 -19.06 6.38
N SER A 63 11.00 -20.40 6.46
CA SER A 63 12.02 -21.26 5.86
C SER A 63 11.38 -22.18 4.81
N GLY A 64 11.29 -21.72 3.57
CA GLY A 64 10.59 -22.44 2.50
C GLY A 64 9.39 -21.65 2.02
N SER A 65 8.23 -22.29 1.89
CA SER A 65 6.99 -21.60 1.55
C SER A 65 5.92 -21.87 2.63
N PRO A 66 5.26 -20.83 3.18
CA PRO A 66 5.32 -19.44 2.76
C PRO A 66 6.53 -18.66 3.26
N ILE A 67 6.98 -17.67 2.47
CA ILE A 67 7.87 -16.59 2.92
C ILE A 67 7.02 -15.34 3.11
N PHE A 68 7.24 -14.58 4.17
CA PHE A 68 6.43 -13.40 4.46
C PHE A 68 7.21 -12.27 5.11
N VAL A 69 6.63 -11.08 5.09
CA VAL A 69 7.03 -9.94 5.91
C VAL A 69 5.83 -9.46 6.71
N ASN A 70 6.07 -9.01 7.94
CA ASN A 70 5.07 -8.34 8.77
C ASN A 70 5.33 -6.85 8.76
N PHE A 71 4.27 -6.06 8.57
CA PHE A 71 4.36 -4.62 8.73
C PHE A 71 4.39 -4.27 10.23
N PRO A 72 5.02 -3.16 10.63
CA PRO A 72 4.92 -2.65 11.99
C PRO A 72 3.45 -2.49 12.42
N ALA A 73 3.17 -2.72 13.70
CA ALA A 73 1.82 -2.59 14.24
C ALA A 73 1.22 -1.22 13.89
N SER A 74 -0.03 -1.23 13.43
CA SER A 74 -0.77 -0.02 13.04
C SER A 74 -0.14 0.80 11.91
N THR A 75 0.61 0.18 10.99
CA THR A 75 1.11 0.84 9.77
C THR A 75 -0.06 1.36 8.93
N PRO A 76 -0.33 2.68 8.88
CA PRO A 76 -1.53 3.21 8.24
C PRO A 76 -1.42 3.11 6.72
N PHE A 77 -2.56 2.84 6.07
CA PHE A 77 -2.70 2.80 4.62
C PHE A 77 -4.16 3.08 4.26
N PHE A 78 -4.44 4.23 3.65
CA PHE A 78 -5.78 4.80 3.55
C PHE A 78 -6.51 4.87 4.90
N ASP A 79 -7.61 4.15 5.04
CA ASP A 79 -8.49 4.07 6.21
C ASP A 79 -8.24 2.80 7.06
N ILE A 80 -7.23 2.02 6.72
CA ILE A 80 -6.90 0.71 7.33
C ILE A 80 -5.43 0.66 7.75
N ALA A 81 -5.00 -0.49 8.28
CA ALA A 81 -3.59 -0.77 8.54
C ALA A 81 -3.10 -2.01 7.78
N LEU A 82 -1.86 -1.96 7.30
CA LEU A 82 -1.17 -3.11 6.70
C LEU A 82 -0.76 -4.12 7.78
N VAL A 83 -0.90 -5.41 7.49
CA VAL A 83 -0.59 -6.49 8.44
C VAL A 83 0.58 -7.34 7.95
N SER A 84 0.43 -7.96 6.77
CA SER A 84 1.47 -8.82 6.21
C SER A 84 1.44 -8.85 4.69
N LEU A 85 2.60 -9.17 4.10
CA LEU A 85 2.75 -9.55 2.71
C LEU A 85 3.35 -10.97 2.67
N VAL A 86 2.69 -11.90 2.01
CA VAL A 86 3.01 -13.32 2.02
C VAL A 86 3.19 -13.82 0.59
N GLN A 87 4.21 -14.63 0.33
CA GLN A 87 4.35 -15.45 -0.87
C GLN A 87 4.12 -16.91 -0.49
N ASP A 88 3.08 -17.52 -1.05
CA ASP A 88 2.68 -18.90 -0.74
C ASP A 88 3.27 -19.94 -1.73
N ALA A 89 2.94 -21.22 -1.53
CA ALA A 89 3.45 -22.32 -2.35
C ALA A 89 2.63 -22.53 -3.64
N THR A 90 1.45 -21.91 -3.71
CA THR A 90 0.48 -21.98 -4.81
C THR A 90 0.61 -20.75 -5.72
N PRO A 91 1.85 -20.47 -6.13
CA PRO A 91 2.41 -19.14 -6.42
C PRO A 91 1.47 -17.92 -6.29
N HIS A 92 0.95 -17.64 -5.09
CA HIS A 92 0.27 -16.37 -4.82
C HIS A 92 1.15 -15.41 -4.04
N THR A 93 0.94 -14.12 -4.29
CA THR A 93 1.33 -13.07 -3.35
C THR A 93 0.07 -12.47 -2.73
N VAL A 94 0.01 -12.46 -1.40
CA VAL A 94 -1.14 -12.00 -0.61
C VAL A 94 -0.72 -10.84 0.27
N LEU A 95 -1.35 -9.68 0.09
CA LEU A 95 -1.30 -8.57 1.04
C LEU A 95 -2.54 -8.61 1.94
N THR A 96 -2.34 -8.62 3.25
CA THR A 96 -3.41 -8.64 4.25
C THR A 96 -3.46 -7.35 5.05
N THR A 97 -4.68 -6.90 5.35
CA THR A 97 -4.97 -5.67 6.09
C THR A 97 -5.76 -5.98 7.37
N SER A 98 -5.73 -5.05 8.33
CA SER A 98 -6.33 -5.25 9.66
C SER A 98 -7.85 -5.27 9.66
N ALA A 99 -8.46 -4.59 8.69
CA ALA A 99 -9.91 -4.45 8.53
C ALA A 99 -10.25 -4.24 7.05
N ALA A 100 -11.55 -4.32 6.75
CA ALA A 100 -12.07 -4.03 5.43
C ALA A 100 -11.88 -2.54 5.10
N SER A 101 -11.24 -2.22 3.97
CA SER A 101 -11.20 -0.82 3.51
C SER A 101 -12.56 -0.43 2.94
N ALA A 102 -13.13 0.65 3.49
CA ALA A 102 -14.40 1.21 3.03
C ALA A 102 -14.22 2.08 1.79
N TYR A 103 -13.01 2.61 1.56
CA TYR A 103 -12.78 3.63 0.55
C TYR A 103 -11.80 3.21 -0.56
N TRP A 104 -10.93 2.23 -0.32
CA TRP A 104 -10.03 1.70 -1.36
C TRP A 104 -10.46 0.31 -1.86
N SER A 105 -10.70 0.22 -3.16
CA SER A 105 -11.03 -1.04 -3.86
C SER A 105 -10.12 -1.36 -5.05
N GLY A 106 -9.20 -0.45 -5.40
CA GLY A 106 -8.28 -0.62 -6.53
C GLY A 106 -7.14 -1.59 -6.24
N ASN A 107 -6.30 -1.81 -7.25
CA ASN A 107 -5.14 -2.68 -7.14
C ASN A 107 -4.08 -2.09 -6.19
N ILE A 108 -3.26 -2.94 -5.60
CA ILE A 108 -2.11 -2.51 -4.79
C ILE A 108 -0.85 -3.10 -5.39
N LYS A 109 0.19 -2.27 -5.53
CA LYS A 109 1.52 -2.70 -5.95
C LYS A 109 2.43 -2.83 -4.74
N ALA A 110 3.11 -3.97 -4.65
CA ALA A 110 4.25 -4.16 -3.76
C ALA A 110 5.54 -4.15 -4.57
N ILE A 111 6.55 -3.43 -4.09
CA ILE A 111 7.87 -3.31 -4.69
C ILE A 111 8.89 -3.66 -3.61
N ASN A 112 9.81 -4.58 -3.91
CA ASN A 112 11.05 -4.73 -3.16
C ASN A 112 12.11 -3.87 -3.85
N ASN A 113 12.42 -2.71 -3.28
CA ASN A 113 13.36 -1.74 -3.83
C ASN A 113 14.80 -2.27 -3.81
N THR A 114 15.12 -3.22 -2.91
CA THR A 114 16.45 -3.85 -2.86
C THR A 114 16.67 -4.75 -4.06
N THR A 115 15.66 -5.51 -4.49
CA THR A 115 15.77 -6.48 -5.60
C THR A 115 15.23 -5.95 -6.93
N GLY A 116 14.49 -4.85 -6.91
CA GLY A 116 13.81 -4.28 -8.08
C GLY A 116 12.55 -5.04 -8.50
N VAL A 117 12.18 -6.11 -7.78
CA VAL A 117 11.01 -6.94 -8.11
C VAL A 117 9.74 -6.25 -7.63
N SER A 118 8.66 -6.38 -8.41
CA SER A 118 7.35 -5.88 -8.01
C SER A 118 6.23 -6.81 -8.44
N VAL A 119 5.09 -6.69 -7.76
CA VAL A 119 3.85 -7.40 -8.09
C VAL A 119 2.67 -6.47 -7.90
N VAL A 120 1.69 -6.57 -8.77
CA VAL A 120 0.40 -5.89 -8.65
C VAL A 120 -0.63 -6.91 -8.21
N MET A 121 -1.33 -6.62 -7.11
CA MET A 121 -2.30 -7.49 -6.48
C MET A 121 -3.69 -6.86 -6.62
N PRO A 122 -4.62 -7.47 -7.36
CA PRO A 122 -6.03 -7.05 -7.36
C PRO A 122 -6.71 -7.38 -6.04
N LYS A 123 -7.79 -6.64 -5.73
CA LYS A 123 -8.61 -6.90 -4.55
C LYS A 123 -9.28 -8.28 -4.67
N PHE A 124 -9.11 -9.11 -3.65
CA PHE A 124 -9.65 -10.47 -3.60
C PHE A 124 -10.79 -10.59 -2.60
N SER A 125 -10.62 -10.00 -1.42
CA SER A 125 -11.63 -9.98 -0.36
C SER A 125 -11.68 -8.61 0.30
N ALA A 126 -12.46 -8.48 1.37
CA ALA A 126 -12.56 -7.24 2.12
C ALA A 126 -11.21 -6.80 2.70
N THR A 127 -10.36 -7.75 3.11
CA THR A 127 -9.08 -7.52 3.81
C THR A 127 -7.85 -8.01 3.04
N GLN A 128 -8.02 -8.49 1.82
CA GLN A 128 -6.94 -9.12 1.06
C GLN A 128 -6.87 -8.67 -0.38
N TRP A 129 -5.64 -8.46 -0.84
CA TRP A 129 -5.26 -8.31 -2.23
C TRP A 129 -4.37 -9.47 -2.62
N VAL A 130 -4.69 -10.14 -3.73
CA VAL A 130 -4.04 -11.39 -4.11
C VAL A 130 -3.63 -11.34 -5.58
N ALA A 131 -2.35 -11.57 -5.86
CA ALA A 131 -1.86 -11.85 -7.19
C ALA A 131 -1.70 -13.36 -7.38
N SER A 132 -2.10 -13.90 -8.53
CA SER A 132 -1.79 -15.27 -9.00
C SER A 132 -0.35 -15.42 -9.50
N ALA A 133 0.58 -14.71 -8.83
CA ALA A 133 2.00 -14.81 -9.06
C ALA A 133 2.76 -14.60 -7.74
N ALA A 134 3.82 -15.37 -7.53
CA ALA A 134 4.81 -15.18 -6.48
C ALA A 134 6.18 -14.95 -7.13
N PRO A 135 6.50 -13.73 -7.58
CA PRO A 135 7.77 -13.44 -8.21
C PRO A 135 8.94 -13.79 -7.29
N ALA A 136 9.92 -14.53 -7.82
CA ALA A 136 11.13 -14.84 -7.07
C ALA A 136 11.81 -13.54 -6.60
N ASN A 137 12.39 -13.56 -5.40
CA ASN A 137 13.07 -12.41 -4.79
C ASN A 137 12.18 -11.18 -4.49
N LEU A 138 10.84 -11.30 -4.57
CA LEU A 138 9.97 -10.27 -4.00
C LEU A 138 10.14 -10.25 -2.47
N ILE A 139 10.10 -11.40 -1.80
CA ILE A 139 10.49 -11.56 -0.39
C ILE A 139 11.64 -12.55 -0.29
N ARG A 140 12.67 -12.20 0.50
CA ARG A 140 13.84 -13.05 0.72
C ARG A 140 13.94 -13.39 2.20
N SER A 141 13.84 -14.69 2.52
CA SER A 141 13.98 -15.17 3.89
C SER A 141 15.33 -14.77 4.50
N GLY A 142 15.33 -14.31 5.74
CA GLY A 142 16.53 -13.91 6.48
C GLY A 142 17.16 -12.60 6.02
N HIS A 143 16.54 -11.87 5.09
CA HIS A 143 17.02 -10.58 4.60
C HIS A 143 16.08 -9.46 5.02
N THR A 144 16.66 -8.33 5.41
CA THR A 144 15.94 -7.07 5.58
C THR A 144 16.01 -6.29 4.26
N ASP A 145 14.87 -6.12 3.62
CA ASP A 145 14.75 -5.45 2.33
C ASP A 145 13.92 -4.16 2.44
N SER A 146 14.19 -3.19 1.56
CA SER A 146 13.37 -1.99 1.44
C SER A 146 12.14 -2.30 0.59
N PHE A 147 10.96 -2.01 1.12
CA PHE A 147 9.69 -2.20 0.43
C PHE A 147 8.96 -0.88 0.23
N THR A 148 8.25 -0.79 -0.88
CA THR A 148 7.21 0.22 -1.11
C THR A 148 5.89 -0.48 -1.41
N ILE A 149 4.83 -0.11 -0.70
CA ILE A 149 3.44 -0.50 -0.98
C ILE A 149 2.67 0.75 -1.37
N LEU A 150 2.01 0.73 -2.52
CA LEU A 150 1.23 1.87 -3.02
C LEU A 150 0.03 1.38 -3.86
N PRO A 151 -1.02 2.20 -4.03
CA PRO A 151 -2.08 1.94 -5.00
C PRO A 151 -1.53 1.85 -6.44
N SER A 152 -2.21 1.06 -7.27
CA SER A 152 -1.92 0.88 -8.71
C SER A 152 -3.20 1.05 -9.52
N ALA A 153 -3.04 1.61 -10.72
CA ALA A 153 -4.08 1.56 -11.76
C ALA A 153 -4.24 0.11 -12.27
#